data_AF-A0A7J9YY49-F1
#
_entry.id   AF-A0A7J9YY49-F1
#
_cell.length_a   1.000
_cell.length_b   1.000
_cell.length_c   1.000
_cell.angle_alpha   90.00
_cell.angle_beta   90.00
_cell.angle_gamma   90.00
#
_symmetry.space_group_name_H-M   'P 1'
#
loop_
_entity.id
_entity.type
_entity.pdbx_description
1 polymer ?
#
loop_
_entity_poly.entity_id
_entity_poly.type
_entity_poly.pdbx_seq_one_letter_code
_entity_poly.pdbx_strand_id
1 'polypeptide(L)' 'MPGRDLTEWRRRRLVHAGFDAELAASIAAHGAIDLHALIELVERGCPPGLAARILAPLDDERQPC' A
#
# COMPACT_ATOMS: atom_id res chain seq x y z
N MET A 1 -16.02 -8.28 -12.98
CA MET A 1 -15.75 -7.29 -11.92
C MET A 1 -14.23 -7.14 -11.77
N PRO A 2 -13.56 -6.22 -12.47
CA PRO A 2 -12.09 -6.21 -12.58
C PRO A 2 -11.32 -5.68 -11.35
N GLY A 3 -11.97 -5.40 -10.22
CA GLY A 3 -11.30 -4.84 -9.02
C GLY A 3 -10.73 -5.87 -8.04
N ARG A 4 -11.33 -7.07 -7.94
CA ARG A 4 -10.97 -8.06 -6.90
C ARG A 4 -9.60 -8.69 -7.13
N ASP A 5 -9.29 -9.06 -8.38
CA ASP A 5 -7.99 -9.62 -8.75
C ASP A 5 -6.84 -8.66 -8.46
N LEU A 6 -7.03 -7.37 -8.71
CA LEU A 6 -6.00 -6.37 -8.47
C LEU A 6 -5.72 -6.22 -6.96
N THR A 7 -6.75 -6.10 -6.12
CA THR A 7 -6.58 -6.02 -4.66
C THR A 7 -5.92 -7.27 -4.09
N GLU A 8 -6.28 -8.47 -4.58
CA GLU A 8 -5.61 -9.69 -4.15
C GLU A 8 -4.13 -9.73 -4.55
N TRP A 9 -3.81 -9.34 -5.78
CA TRP A 9 -2.43 -9.23 -6.25
C TRP A 9 -1.63 -8.25 -5.40
N ARG A 10 -2.20 -7.06 -5.12
CA ARG A 10 -1.58 -6.03 -4.27
C ARG A 10 -1.28 -6.56 -2.87
N ARG A 11 -2.26 -7.24 -2.25
CA ARG A 11 -2.10 -7.84 -0.92
C ARG A 11 -0.97 -8.89 -0.92
N ARG A 12 -0.95 -9.80 -1.90
CA ARG A 12 0.10 -10.83 -2.00
C ARG A 12 1.49 -10.22 -2.19
N ARG A 13 1.59 -9.16 -3.02
CA ARG A 13 2.83 -8.41 -3.24
C ARG A 13 3.36 -7.80 -1.94
N LEU A 14 2.48 -7.16 -1.15
CA LEU A 14 2.84 -6.57 0.14
C LEU A 14 3.25 -7.62 1.17
N VAL A 15 2.50 -8.71 1.29
CA VAL A 15 2.88 -9.80 2.21
C VAL A 15 4.24 -10.38 1.85
N HIS A 16 4.54 -10.53 0.55
CA HIS A 16 5.86 -10.99 0.09
C HIS A 16 6.99 -10.01 0.44
N ALA A 17 6.71 -8.71 0.47
CA ALA A 17 7.66 -7.68 0.90
C ALA A 17 7.83 -7.59 2.43
N GLY A 18 7.14 -8.44 3.21
CA GLY A 18 7.25 -8.49 4.67
C GLY A 18 6.21 -7.64 5.41
N PHE A 19 5.15 -7.19 4.73
CA PHE A 19 4.03 -6.52 5.38
C PHE A 19 3.10 -7.53 6.06
N ASP A 20 2.49 -7.10 7.16
CA ASP A 20 1.46 -7.89 7.83
C ASP A 20 0.23 -8.05 6.93
N ALA A 21 -0.44 -9.21 7.00
CA ALA A 21 -1.54 -9.55 6.10
C ALA A 21 -2.75 -8.61 6.28
N GLU A 22 -2.99 -8.12 7.49
CA GLU A 22 -4.10 -7.21 7.81
C GLU A 22 -3.83 -5.79 7.27
N LEU A 23 -2.60 -5.30 7.45
CA LEU A 23 -2.16 -4.02 6.92
C LEU A 23 -2.10 -4.07 5.39
N ALA A 24 -1.60 -5.16 4.81
CA ALA A 24 -1.55 -5.37 3.37
C ALA A 24 -2.94 -5.39 2.73
N ALA A 25 -3.95 -5.97 3.40
CA ALA A 25 -5.32 -5.96 2.91
C ALA A 25 -5.94 -4.56 2.93
N SER A 26 -5.69 -3.80 4.01
CA SER A 26 -6.16 -2.41 4.13
C SER A 26 -5.55 -1.52 3.04
N ILE A 27 -4.22 -1.59 2.85
CA ILE A 27 -3.51 -0.82 1.81
C ILE A 27 -3.93 -1.27 0.40
N ALA A 28 -4.12 -2.57 0.18
CA ALA A 28 -4.56 -3.08 -1.12
C ALA A 28 -5.97 -2.62 -1.51
N ALA A 29 -6.84 -2.33 -0.52
CA ALA A 29 -8.14 -1.71 -0.74
C ALA A 29 -8.02 -0.21 -1.10
N HIS A 30 -6.96 0.45 -0.69
CA HIS A 30 -6.66 1.84 -1.05
C HIS A 30 -5.92 1.93 -2.38
N GLY A 31 -6.67 2.21 -3.44
CA GLY A 31 -6.18 2.36 -4.81
C GLY A 31 -5.03 3.36 -4.99
N ALA A 32 -5.01 4.39 -4.14
CA ALA A 32 -4.16 5.58 -4.26
C ALA A 32 -2.77 5.46 -3.61
N ILE A 33 -2.49 4.37 -2.87
CA ILE A 33 -1.19 4.20 -2.21
C ILE A 33 -0.21 3.54 -3.18
N ASP A 34 0.94 4.18 -3.36
CA ASP A 34 2.03 3.67 -4.20
C ASP A 34 2.76 2.53 -3.50
N LEU A 35 2.49 1.30 -3.93
CA LEU A 35 3.06 0.08 -3.37
C LEU A 35 4.58 0.05 -3.50
N HIS A 36 5.11 0.61 -4.59
CA HIS A 36 6.55 0.62 -4.84
C HIS A 36 7.27 1.46 -3.80
N ALA A 37 6.78 2.67 -3.54
CA ALA A 37 7.31 3.55 -2.51
C ALA A 37 7.19 2.94 -1.11
N LEU A 38 6.09 2.21 -0.85
CA LEU A 38 5.86 1.55 0.43
C LEU A 38 6.89 0.45 0.66
N ILE A 39 7.17 -0.36 -0.36
CA ILE A 39 8.17 -1.43 -0.31
C ILE A 39 9.58 -0.83 -0.15
N GLU A 40 9.94 0.21 -0.92
CA GLU A 40 11.23 0.88 -0.77
C GLU A 40 11.47 1.42 0.64
N LEU A 41 10.44 1.98 1.29
CA LEU A 41 10.56 2.44 2.68
C LEU A 41 10.88 1.29 3.63
N VAL A 42 10.21 0.14 3.46
CA VAL A 42 10.46 -1.04 4.29
C VAL A 42 11.82 -1.66 4.01
N GLU A 43 12.25 -1.71 2.75
CA GLU A 43 13.60 -2.14 2.37
C GLU A 43 14.69 -1.24 2.96
N ARG A 44 14.39 0.05 3.15
CA ARG A 44 15.28 1.02 3.83
C ARG A 44 15.27 0.88 5.36
N GLY A 45 14.48 -0.04 5.93
CA GLY A 45 14.37 -0.28 7.36
C GLY A 45 13.28 0.53 8.06
N CYS A 46 12.40 1.21 7.31
CA CYS A 46 11.26 1.91 7.88
C CYS A 46 10.17 0.91 8.30
N PRO A 47 9.59 1.00 9.50
CA PRO A 47 8.52 0.10 9.90
C PRO A 47 7.26 0.33 9.04
N PRO A 48 6.55 -0.74 8.66
CA PRO A 48 5.44 -0.67 7.69
C PRO A 48 4.29 0.22 8.16
N GLY A 49 4.02 0.29 9.46
CA GLY A 49 3.02 1.20 10.03
C GLY A 49 3.40 2.69 9.91
N LEU A 50 4.71 3.01 9.94
CA LEU A 50 5.18 4.39 9.72
C LEU A 50 5.22 4.71 8.23
N ALA A 51 5.68 3.78 7.39
CA ALA A 51 5.66 3.91 5.94
C ALA A 51 4.23 4.16 5.41
N ALA A 52 3.24 3.42 5.92
CA ALA A 52 1.84 3.63 5.60
C ALA A 52 1.32 5.01 6.05
N ARG A 53 1.87 5.62 7.11
CA ARG A 53 1.53 6.99 7.53
C ARG A 53 2.24 8.07 6.72
N ILE A 54 3.44 7.78 6.21
CA ILE A 54 4.20 8.69 5.33
C ILE A 54 3.55 8.72 3.93
N LEU A 55 3.10 7.56 3.45
CA LEU A 55 2.45 7.38 2.15
C LEU A 55 0.92 7.44 2.22
N ALA A 56 0.34 7.48 3.42
CA ALA A 56 -1.06 7.87 3.56
C ALA A 56 -1.16 9.23 2.88
N PRO A 57 -1.97 9.37 1.82
CA PRO A 57 -2.21 10.68 1.27
C PRO A 57 -2.72 11.52 2.44
N LEU A 58 -1.98 12.57 2.79
CA LEU A 58 -2.60 13.68 3.49
C LEU A 58 -3.82 14.02 2.63
N ASP A 59 -5.00 13.83 3.21
CA ASP A 59 -6.28 14.20 2.60
C ASP A 59 -6.09 15.54 1.87
N ASP A 60 -6.49 15.61 0.58
CA ASP A 60 -6.27 16.72 -0.38
C ASP A 60 -4.91 16.67 -1.10
N GLU A 61 -4.74 16.08 -2.29
CA GLU A 61 -5.41 16.49 -3.52
C GLU A 61 -6.10 15.32 -4.20
N ARG A 62 -7.41 15.48 -4.37
CA ARG A 62 -8.10 14.96 -5.55
C ARG A 62 -7.21 15.28 -6.77
N GLN A 63 -6.63 14.29 -7.43
CA GLN A 63 -6.20 14.46 -8.81
C GLN A 63 -7.36 14.05 -9.74
N PRO A 64 -8.23 14.98 -10.15
CA PRO A 64 -8.94 14.84 -11.41
C PRO A 64 -7.96 15.13 -12.55
N CYS A 65 -7.77 14.14 -13.43
CA CYS A 65 -7.82 14.20 -14.90
C CYS A 65 -7.22 12.91 -15.46
#